data_AF-A0A8C6W0E9-F1
#
_entry.id   AF-A0A8C6W0E9-F1
#
_cell.length_a   1.000
_cell.length_b   1.000
_cell.length_c   1.000
_cell.angle_alpha   90.00
_cell.angle_beta   90.00
_cell.angle_gamma   90.00
#
_symmetry.space_group_name_H-M   'P 1'
#
loop_
_entity.id
_entity.type
_entity.pdbx_description
1 polymer ?
#
loop_
_entity_poly.entity_id
_entity_poly.type
_entity_poly.pdbx_seq_one_letter_code
_entity_poly.pdbx_strand_id
1 'polypeptide(L)'
;MFSAGQYAPCSGVPVSGEIQRSPLKYSNFTSSAKKKKKSLKSQIKANDCYCIFTKTQRQAEGFKEQGNAYYSKKDYSEAFNYYTKAIDVCPKNASYYGNRAATLMMLCRFREALEDSQQAVRLDDCFMKGHLREGKCHLSLGNGMAASRCFLKVLELDPSNREAQQEKKNAAALLEYEQMADFAFEKQDFRKVVYCMDRALASASACHRFKILKAECLALLGRYPEAQSVASDILRMDSTNADALYVRGLCLYYEDCIDKAVQFFVQALRMAPDHEKARLACRNAKALKAKKEEGNKAFKNNNFEAAYLLYTDALMIDPNNIKTNAKLYCNRATAGAKLKKVNKAIEDCSNAIKLDDTYIKAYLRRAQCYMDTEQYEEAVRDYEKVYQTEKTSDHKHLLKKAQLELKKSKRKDYYKVLGVGKNATEDEIKKAYRKRALMHHPDRHSAATPEVQKEEEKKFKEVGEAFTILSDPKKKIRYDNGHDLEDDGGFDGGGDAFIYFFYQDCFASRGRHRFQFVTTVTEMFYEASFCKIGECGFYWDK
;
A
#
# COMPACT_ATOMS: atom_id res chain seq x y z
N MET A 1 27.60 -11.58 35.73
CA MET A 1 28.21 -12.75 36.41
C MET A 1 29.48 -13.14 35.66
N PHE A 2 30.48 -13.61 36.39
CA PHE A 2 31.92 -13.77 36.08
C PHE A 2 32.74 -12.47 36.13
N SER A 3 33.89 -12.36 36.80
CA SER A 3 34.52 -12.97 37.99
C SER A 3 35.97 -12.47 37.93
N ALA A 4 36.34 -11.52 38.80
CA ALA A 4 37.70 -11.02 38.91
C ALA A 4 38.51 -11.86 39.91
N GLY A 5 39.70 -12.30 39.49
CA GLY A 5 40.69 -12.98 40.32
C GLY A 5 41.64 -11.99 41.00
N GLN A 6 41.77 -12.17 42.32
CA GLN A 6 42.54 -11.39 43.30
C GLN A 6 44.00 -11.88 43.48
N TYR A 7 44.71 -11.17 44.38
CA TYR A 7 45.92 -11.48 45.18
C TYR A 7 47.23 -10.89 44.64
N ALA A 8 47.86 -9.84 45.19
CA ALA A 8 48.23 -9.40 46.56
C ALA A 8 49.69 -9.77 46.96
N PRO A 9 50.39 -8.95 47.79
CA PRO A 9 51.86 -8.75 47.80
C PRO A 9 52.58 -9.15 49.10
N CYS A 10 53.93 -9.17 49.12
CA CYS A 10 54.78 -9.31 50.35
C CYS A 10 56.12 -8.54 50.18
N SER A 11 56.38 -7.46 50.95
CA SER A 11 57.31 -7.31 52.12
C SER A 11 58.81 -7.55 51.82
N GLY A 12 59.76 -6.59 51.93
CA GLY A 12 60.35 -5.99 53.16
C GLY A 12 61.25 -7.02 53.88
N VAL A 13 62.57 -6.89 54.15
CA VAL A 13 63.39 -5.94 54.98
C VAL A 13 64.87 -6.54 55.00
N PRO A 14 65.95 -6.08 55.72
CA PRO A 14 66.71 -4.82 55.86
C PRO A 14 68.23 -4.89 55.44
N VAL A 15 68.94 -3.78 55.76
CA VAL A 15 70.37 -3.42 55.63
C VAL A 15 71.20 -3.73 56.89
N SER A 16 72.46 -4.18 56.72
CA SER A 16 73.72 -3.83 57.44
C SER A 16 74.76 -4.94 57.18
N GLY A 17 76.08 -4.78 57.07
CA GLY A 17 77.04 -3.70 57.21
C GLY A 17 78.34 -4.35 57.70
N GLU A 18 79.45 -4.30 56.97
CA GLU A 18 80.79 -4.40 57.56
C GLU A 18 81.90 -3.98 56.58
N ILE A 19 82.79 -3.13 57.09
CA ILE A 19 83.96 -2.53 56.44
C ILE A 19 85.18 -3.20 57.05
N GLN A 20 86.05 -3.80 56.24
CA GLN A 20 87.46 -3.99 56.60
C GLN A 20 88.39 -3.54 55.46
N ARG A 21 89.49 -2.92 55.89
CA ARG A 21 90.43 -2.13 55.10
C ARG A 21 91.36 -2.98 54.23
N SER A 22 91.74 -2.33 53.13
CA SER A 22 92.73 -2.62 52.08
C SER A 22 94.11 -3.14 52.53
N PRO A 23 94.93 -3.66 51.59
CA PRO A 23 95.91 -2.74 51.00
C PRO A 23 96.05 -2.78 49.48
N LEU A 24 96.37 -1.59 48.98
CA LEU A 24 96.82 -1.19 47.65
C LEU A 24 97.62 -2.25 46.87
N LYS A 25 97.23 -2.49 45.61
CA LYS A 25 98.18 -2.66 44.50
C LYS A 25 97.75 -1.81 43.31
N TYR A 26 98.60 -0.86 42.98
CA TYR A 26 98.65 -0.16 41.70
C TYR A 26 98.75 -1.19 40.57
N SER A 27 97.83 -1.12 39.59
CA SER A 27 98.17 -1.04 38.16
C SER A 27 96.94 -1.22 37.28
N ASN A 28 96.84 -0.35 36.27
CA ASN A 28 96.19 -0.54 34.96
C ASN A 28 94.96 0.34 34.67
N PHE A 29 95.32 1.54 34.21
CA PHE A 29 94.60 2.42 33.28
C PHE A 29 94.03 1.67 32.05
N THR A 30 93.00 0.81 32.18
CA THR A 30 92.29 0.25 31.00
C THR A 30 90.77 0.07 31.17
N SER A 31 90.18 0.31 32.36
CA SER A 31 88.73 0.12 32.59
C SER A 31 87.84 1.27 32.09
N SER A 32 88.37 2.50 32.03
CA SER A 32 87.66 3.69 31.54
C SER A 32 87.43 3.64 30.02
N ALA A 33 88.37 3.07 29.27
CA ALA A 33 88.26 2.91 27.82
C ALA A 33 87.20 1.86 27.41
N LYS A 34 87.06 0.74 28.15
CA LYS A 34 86.04 -0.29 27.87
C LYS A 34 84.62 0.18 28.21
N LYS A 35 84.42 0.92 29.32
CA LYS A 35 83.13 1.57 29.64
C LYS A 35 82.78 2.68 28.65
N LYS A 36 83.73 3.54 28.26
CA LYS A 36 83.53 4.52 27.16
C LYS A 36 83.20 3.85 25.84
N LYS A 37 83.87 2.75 25.45
CA LYS A 37 83.62 2.04 24.18
C LYS A 37 82.26 1.32 24.15
N LYS A 38 81.75 0.85 25.30
CA LYS A 38 80.39 0.28 25.44
C LYS A 38 79.30 1.37 25.39
N SER A 39 79.53 2.51 26.05
CA SER A 39 78.68 3.71 26.00
C SER A 39 78.63 4.35 24.61
N LEU A 40 79.77 4.40 23.92
CA LEU A 40 79.88 4.93 22.56
C LEU A 40 79.21 3.99 21.55
N LYS A 41 79.33 2.66 21.72
CA LYS A 41 78.59 1.67 20.90
C LYS A 41 77.07 1.73 21.12
N SER A 42 76.60 1.98 22.35
CA SER A 42 75.17 2.20 22.60
C SER A 42 74.68 3.54 22.06
N GLN A 43 75.50 4.60 22.11
CA GLN A 43 75.20 5.89 21.49
C GLN A 43 75.20 5.82 19.96
N ILE A 44 76.13 5.08 19.35
CA ILE A 44 76.17 4.86 17.89
C ILE A 44 74.94 4.03 17.47
N LYS A 45 74.59 2.95 18.18
CA LYS A 45 73.35 2.19 17.89
C LYS A 45 72.08 3.01 18.10
N ALA A 46 72.04 3.90 19.10
CA ALA A 46 70.91 4.80 19.32
C ALA A 46 70.82 5.87 18.21
N ASN A 47 71.96 6.41 17.77
CA ASN A 47 72.04 7.36 16.66
C ASN A 47 71.70 6.69 15.32
N ASP A 48 72.13 5.46 15.07
CA ASP A 48 71.78 4.69 13.88
C ASP A 48 70.28 4.36 13.88
N CYS A 49 69.72 3.97 15.04
CA CYS A 49 68.28 3.75 15.21
C CYS A 49 67.47 5.05 15.01
N TYR A 50 67.99 6.20 15.46
CA TYR A 50 67.39 7.51 15.27
C TYR A 50 67.47 7.98 13.81
N CYS A 51 68.59 7.75 13.13
CA CYS A 51 68.78 8.02 11.69
C CYS A 51 67.89 7.13 10.82
N ILE A 52 67.69 5.85 11.20
CA ILE A 52 66.75 4.95 10.53
C ILE A 52 65.32 5.40 10.77
N PHE A 53 64.94 5.70 12.02
CA PHE A 53 63.61 6.19 12.41
C PHE A 53 63.22 7.46 11.64
N THR A 54 64.13 8.42 11.55
CA THR A 54 63.92 9.67 10.80
C THR A 54 63.86 9.46 9.28
N LYS A 55 64.57 8.48 8.73
CA LYS A 55 64.48 8.10 7.30
C LYS A 55 63.15 7.44 6.96
N THR A 56 62.67 6.50 7.79
CA THR A 56 61.33 5.89 7.63
C THR A 56 60.21 6.92 7.78
N GLN A 57 60.34 7.87 8.71
CA GLN A 57 59.34 8.94 8.88
C GLN A 57 59.28 9.86 7.66
N ARG A 58 60.42 10.26 7.07
CA ARG A 58 60.44 11.02 5.81
C ARG A 58 59.81 10.26 4.65
N GLN A 59 60.04 8.96 4.57
CA GLN A 59 59.45 8.12 3.53
C GLN A 59 57.92 8.05 3.67
N ALA A 60 57.41 7.88 4.89
CA ALA A 60 55.97 7.89 5.16
C ALA A 60 55.33 9.24 4.85
N GLU A 61 56.01 10.35 5.18
CA GLU A 61 55.57 11.70 4.81
C GLU A 61 55.50 11.90 3.29
N GLY A 62 56.47 11.37 2.53
CA GLY A 62 56.42 11.39 1.06
C GLY A 62 55.21 10.62 0.50
N PHE A 63 54.89 9.45 1.05
CA PHE A 63 53.68 8.72 0.68
C PHE A 63 52.40 9.48 1.06
N LYS A 64 52.36 10.14 2.21
CA LYS A 64 51.24 11.01 2.61
C LYS A 64 51.05 12.16 1.62
N GLU A 65 52.13 12.81 1.19
CA GLU A 65 52.06 13.92 0.21
C GLU A 65 51.56 13.46 -1.15
N GLN A 66 52.01 12.29 -1.62
CA GLN A 66 51.47 11.66 -2.83
C GLN A 66 49.98 11.36 -2.67
N GLY A 67 49.57 10.78 -1.54
CA GLY A 67 48.16 10.56 -1.21
C GLY A 67 47.34 11.86 -1.24
N ASN A 68 47.87 12.95 -0.66
CA ASN A 68 47.24 14.27 -0.69
C ASN A 68 47.10 14.81 -2.12
N ALA A 69 48.09 14.57 -2.98
CA ALA A 69 48.05 14.99 -4.38
C ALA A 69 46.95 14.25 -5.17
N TYR A 70 46.85 12.93 -5.00
CA TYR A 70 45.76 12.13 -5.61
C TYR A 70 44.38 12.49 -5.04
N TYR A 71 44.30 12.72 -3.73
CA TYR A 71 43.07 13.17 -3.07
C TYR A 71 42.58 14.50 -3.65
N SER A 72 43.49 15.45 -3.86
CA SER A 72 43.18 16.76 -4.46
C SER A 72 42.71 16.64 -5.91
N LYS A 73 43.21 15.62 -6.64
CA LYS A 73 42.74 15.25 -7.99
C LYS A 73 41.42 14.47 -7.99
N LYS A 74 40.84 14.19 -6.82
CA LYS A 74 39.65 13.34 -6.62
C LYS A 74 39.85 11.88 -7.04
N ASP A 75 41.09 11.44 -7.22
CA ASP A 75 41.43 10.04 -7.42
C ASP A 75 41.60 9.38 -6.05
N TYR A 76 40.46 9.04 -5.45
CA TYR A 76 40.40 8.51 -4.10
C TYR A 76 40.94 7.08 -4.01
N SER A 77 40.88 6.31 -5.10
CA SER A 77 41.42 4.94 -5.14
C SER A 77 42.94 4.96 -5.01
N GLU A 78 43.63 5.79 -5.79
CA GLU A 78 45.09 5.92 -5.66
C GLU A 78 45.50 6.61 -4.36
N ALA A 79 44.74 7.62 -3.91
CA ALA A 79 44.99 8.24 -2.61
C ALA A 79 44.95 7.21 -1.46
N PHE A 80 43.98 6.29 -1.48
CA PHE A 80 43.87 5.20 -0.50
C PHE A 80 45.11 4.30 -0.50
N ASN A 81 45.64 3.96 -1.69
CA ASN A 81 46.84 3.14 -1.84
C ASN A 81 48.06 3.83 -1.21
N TYR A 82 48.26 5.12 -1.46
CA TYR A 82 49.39 5.87 -0.90
C TYR A 82 49.28 6.11 0.60
N TYR A 83 48.09 6.39 1.13
CA TYR A 83 47.92 6.46 2.59
C TYR A 83 48.12 5.10 3.26
N THR A 84 47.75 4.01 2.61
CA THR A 84 48.05 2.65 3.12
C THR A 84 49.55 2.40 3.18
N LYS A 85 50.31 2.75 2.12
CA LYS A 85 51.79 2.71 2.15
C LYS A 85 52.38 3.56 3.28
N ALA A 86 51.82 4.74 3.56
CA ALA A 86 52.26 5.59 4.67
C ALA A 86 52.03 4.92 6.03
N ILE A 87 50.88 4.25 6.21
CA ILE A 87 50.53 3.49 7.41
C ILE A 87 51.45 2.27 7.58
N ASP A 88 51.72 1.52 6.51
CA ASP A 88 52.60 0.34 6.55
C ASP A 88 54.02 0.70 7.00
N VAL A 89 54.52 1.86 6.58
CA VAL A 89 55.85 2.35 7.00
C VAL A 89 55.82 2.91 8.43
N CYS A 90 54.74 3.57 8.83
CA CYS A 90 54.63 4.27 10.11
C CYS A 90 53.22 4.13 10.73
N PRO A 91 52.92 2.99 11.37
CA PRO A 91 51.57 2.65 11.83
C PRO A 91 51.13 3.36 13.12
N LYS A 92 51.97 4.22 13.70
CA LYS A 92 51.67 4.95 14.95
C LYS A 92 51.30 6.41 14.74
N ASN A 93 51.16 6.85 13.48
CA ASN A 93 50.81 8.24 13.17
C ASN A 93 49.31 8.39 12.92
N ALA A 94 48.61 9.09 13.81
CA ALA A 94 47.16 9.34 13.74
C ALA A 94 46.73 10.03 12.42
N SER A 95 47.56 10.92 11.88
CA SER A 95 47.20 11.71 10.70
C SER A 95 47.01 10.85 9.43
N TYR A 96 47.76 9.76 9.30
CA TYR A 96 47.68 8.88 8.13
C TYR A 96 46.36 8.11 8.11
N TYR A 97 45.96 7.56 9.27
CA TYR A 97 44.64 6.96 9.44
C TYR A 97 43.53 7.98 9.22
N GLY A 98 43.68 9.20 9.73
CA GLY A 98 42.71 10.27 9.48
C GLY A 98 42.53 10.63 8.00
N ASN A 99 43.63 10.68 7.23
CA ASN A 99 43.58 10.98 5.80
C ASN A 99 43.03 9.80 4.98
N ARG A 100 43.36 8.56 5.35
CA ARG A 100 42.76 7.37 4.74
C ARG A 100 41.27 7.27 5.05
N ALA A 101 40.84 7.57 6.28
CA ALA A 101 39.44 7.67 6.65
C ALA A 101 38.68 8.69 5.78
N ALA A 102 39.23 9.90 5.60
CA ALA A 102 38.64 10.90 4.72
C ALA A 102 38.47 10.39 3.28
N THR A 103 39.45 9.65 2.78
CA THR A 103 39.42 9.04 1.44
C THR A 103 38.35 7.95 1.35
N LEU A 104 38.25 7.09 2.36
CA LEU A 104 37.23 6.05 2.45
C LEU A 104 35.81 6.63 2.53
N MET A 105 35.62 7.77 3.22
CA MET A 105 34.34 8.49 3.23
C MET A 105 33.94 8.96 1.82
N MET A 106 34.90 9.48 1.03
CA MET A 106 34.65 9.89 -0.36
C MET A 106 34.33 8.70 -1.29
N LEU A 107 34.81 7.50 -0.95
CA LEU A 107 34.46 6.24 -1.61
C LEU A 107 33.18 5.60 -1.08
N CYS A 108 32.45 6.27 -0.17
CA CYS A 108 31.26 5.75 0.51
C CYS A 108 31.50 4.45 1.34
N ARG A 109 32.76 4.17 1.71
CA ARG A 109 33.17 3.01 2.53
C ARG A 109 33.16 3.39 4.01
N PHE A 110 31.99 3.79 4.52
CA PHE A 110 31.86 4.40 5.85
C PHE A 110 32.23 3.49 7.02
N ARG A 111 32.06 2.16 6.90
CA ARG A 111 32.44 1.21 7.95
C ARG A 111 33.96 1.17 8.14
N GLU A 112 34.72 1.08 7.05
CA GLU A 112 36.19 1.10 7.09
C GLU A 112 36.72 2.48 7.49
N ALA A 113 36.07 3.55 7.01
CA ALA A 113 36.40 4.91 7.43
C ALA A 113 36.21 5.13 8.94
N LEU A 114 35.19 4.49 9.54
CA LEU A 114 34.95 4.53 10.97
C LEU A 114 36.10 3.86 11.74
N GLU A 115 36.52 2.67 11.32
CA GLU A 115 37.63 1.93 11.94
C GLU A 115 38.94 2.75 11.92
N ASP A 116 39.27 3.36 10.77
CA ASP A 116 40.43 4.24 10.64
C ASP A 116 40.31 5.50 11.49
N SER A 117 39.13 6.12 11.55
CA SER A 117 38.91 7.31 12.38
C SER A 117 39.07 6.99 13.87
N GLN A 118 38.51 5.87 14.32
CA GLN A 118 38.68 5.38 15.69
C GLN A 118 40.14 5.05 15.99
N GLN A 119 40.88 4.48 15.03
CA GLN A 119 42.31 4.23 15.20
C GLN A 119 43.10 5.54 15.31
N ALA A 120 42.77 6.54 14.51
CA ALA A 120 43.41 7.86 14.59
C ALA A 120 43.20 8.49 15.98
N VAL A 121 41.97 8.45 16.50
CA VAL A 121 41.62 8.96 17.83
C VAL A 121 42.26 8.15 18.96
N ARG A 122 42.41 6.83 18.80
CA ARG A 122 43.16 6.00 19.77
C ARG A 122 44.64 6.35 19.84
N LEU A 123 45.24 6.73 18.71
CA LEU A 123 46.65 7.14 18.64
C LEU A 123 46.85 8.56 19.17
N ASP A 124 45.89 9.46 18.96
CA ASP A 124 45.90 10.85 19.43
C ASP A 124 44.48 11.30 19.77
N ASP A 125 44.14 11.33 21.07
CA ASP A 125 42.82 11.77 21.55
C ASP A 125 42.55 13.26 21.30
N CYS A 126 43.60 14.06 21.12
CA CYS A 126 43.49 15.48 20.79
C CYS A 126 43.33 15.72 19.29
N PHE A 127 43.34 14.67 18.46
CA PHE A 127 43.18 14.79 17.01
C PHE A 127 41.74 15.12 16.62
N MET A 128 41.39 16.42 16.66
CA MET A 128 40.04 16.94 16.38
C MET A 128 39.46 16.46 15.05
N LYS A 129 40.29 16.40 13.98
CA LYS A 129 39.85 15.91 12.66
C LYS A 129 39.49 14.42 12.69
N GLY A 130 40.11 13.63 13.58
CA GLY A 130 39.78 12.22 13.80
C GLY A 130 38.39 12.09 14.41
N HIS A 131 38.15 12.75 15.54
CA HIS A 131 36.83 12.76 16.21
C HIS A 131 35.71 13.26 15.30
N LEU A 132 35.96 14.32 14.52
CA LEU A 132 34.98 14.85 13.58
C LEU A 132 34.62 13.83 12.49
N ARG A 133 35.61 13.13 11.92
CA ARG A 133 35.40 12.09 10.90
C ARG A 133 34.73 10.85 11.49
N GLU A 134 35.10 10.46 12.70
CA GLU A 134 34.44 9.37 13.44
C GLU A 134 32.95 9.67 13.62
N GLY A 135 32.62 10.89 14.08
CA GLY A 135 31.24 11.34 14.25
C GLY A 135 30.46 11.34 12.94
N LYS A 136 31.06 11.82 11.84
CA LYS A 136 30.44 11.79 10.51
C LYS A 136 30.21 10.36 10.01
N CYS A 137 31.16 9.45 10.21
CA CYS A 137 30.99 8.05 9.84
C CYS A 137 29.86 7.41 10.66
N HIS A 138 29.81 7.66 11.97
CA HIS A 138 28.68 7.24 12.80
C HIS A 138 27.35 7.80 12.29
N LEU A 139 27.29 9.08 11.94
CA LEU A 139 26.08 9.72 11.41
C LEU A 139 25.64 9.08 10.08
N SER A 140 26.55 8.91 9.13
CA SER A 140 26.26 8.26 7.83
C SER A 140 25.77 6.82 7.98
N LEU A 141 26.24 6.11 9.02
CA LEU A 141 25.82 4.75 9.37
C LEU A 141 24.54 4.71 10.22
N GLY A 142 23.97 5.85 10.59
CA GLY A 142 22.73 5.95 11.38
C GLY A 142 22.91 5.84 12.90
N ASN A 143 24.14 5.93 13.41
CA ASN A 143 24.47 5.87 14.84
C ASN A 143 24.45 7.26 15.49
N GLY A 144 23.27 7.88 15.58
CA GLY A 144 23.12 9.28 16.04
C GLY A 144 23.69 9.58 17.43
N MET A 145 23.53 8.65 18.39
CA MET A 145 24.07 8.82 19.74
C MET A 145 25.61 8.81 19.77
N ALA A 146 26.24 7.90 19.02
CA ALA A 146 27.70 7.84 18.93
C ALA A 146 28.24 9.08 18.20
N ALA A 147 27.60 9.47 17.10
CA ALA A 147 27.94 10.69 16.37
C ALA A 147 27.91 11.93 17.28
N SER A 148 26.85 12.07 18.07
CA SER A 148 26.67 13.19 19.02
C SER A 148 27.80 13.28 20.04
N ARG A 149 28.28 12.14 20.56
CA ARG A 149 29.42 12.08 21.50
C ARG A 149 30.73 12.52 20.84
N CYS A 150 30.99 12.07 19.62
CA CYS A 150 32.18 12.50 18.87
C CYS A 150 32.17 14.02 18.62
N PHE A 151 31.03 14.58 18.20
CA PHE A 151 30.92 16.02 17.98
C PHE A 151 31.01 16.83 19.28
N LEU A 152 30.48 16.31 20.39
CA LEU A 152 30.68 16.91 21.72
C LEU A 152 32.16 16.97 22.08
N LYS A 153 32.92 15.88 21.88
CA LYS A 153 34.36 15.86 22.13
C LYS A 153 35.12 16.87 21.27
N VAL A 154 34.74 17.07 20.01
CA VAL A 154 35.32 18.15 19.18
C VAL A 154 35.01 19.53 19.77
N LEU A 155 33.80 19.76 20.27
CA LEU A 155 33.40 21.04 20.89
C LEU A 155 34.03 21.27 22.27
N GLU A 156 34.44 20.22 22.98
CA GLU A 156 35.25 20.34 24.19
C GLU A 156 36.68 20.81 23.86
N LEU A 157 37.25 20.34 22.74
CA LEU A 157 38.58 20.74 22.28
C LEU A 157 38.57 22.13 21.61
N ASP A 158 37.52 22.43 20.83
CA ASP A 158 37.30 23.71 20.17
C ASP A 158 35.80 24.08 20.20
N PRO A 159 35.37 24.89 21.20
CA PRO A 159 33.97 25.33 21.32
C PRO A 159 33.47 26.14 20.12
N SER A 160 34.38 26.76 19.34
CA SER A 160 34.05 27.63 18.21
C SER A 160 33.85 26.87 16.89
N ASN A 161 34.04 25.55 16.90
CA ASN A 161 33.97 24.71 15.71
C ASN A 161 32.54 24.65 15.13
N ARG A 162 32.29 25.49 14.12
CA ARG A 162 30.98 25.59 13.45
C ARG A 162 30.53 24.29 12.80
N GLU A 163 31.47 23.51 12.26
CA GLU A 163 31.18 22.24 11.59
C GLU A 163 30.66 21.22 12.60
N ALA A 164 31.35 21.05 13.73
CA ALA A 164 30.91 20.17 14.80
C ALA A 164 29.57 20.60 15.41
N GLN A 165 29.31 21.90 15.55
CA GLN A 165 28.01 22.41 16.00
C GLN A 165 26.87 22.04 15.04
N GLN A 166 27.11 22.17 13.72
CA GLN A 166 26.10 21.82 12.71
C GLN A 166 25.86 20.32 12.68
N GLU A 167 26.92 19.51 12.66
CA GLU A 167 26.77 18.04 12.61
C GLU A 167 26.14 17.46 13.88
N LYS A 168 26.37 18.09 15.04
CA LYS A 168 25.65 17.76 16.28
C LYS A 168 24.14 18.00 16.15
N LYS A 169 23.72 19.08 15.49
CA LYS A 169 22.29 19.32 15.20
C LYS A 169 21.73 18.27 14.26
N ASN A 170 22.48 17.89 13.22
CA ASN A 170 22.08 16.82 12.30
C ASN A 170 21.92 15.48 13.05
N ALA A 171 22.83 15.16 13.97
CA ALA A 171 22.75 13.95 14.80
C ALA A 171 21.54 13.96 15.75
N ALA A 172 21.23 15.12 16.35
CA ALA A 172 20.04 15.28 17.19
C ALA A 172 18.75 15.10 16.37
N ALA A 173 18.65 15.73 15.20
CA ALA A 173 17.49 15.59 14.31
C ALA A 173 17.30 14.12 13.84
N LEU A 174 18.39 13.40 13.58
CA LEU A 174 18.33 11.98 13.24
C LEU A 174 17.73 11.13 14.38
N LEU A 175 18.11 11.41 15.63
CA LEU A 175 17.54 10.73 16.80
C LEU A 175 16.05 11.05 16.98
N GLU A 176 15.64 12.30 16.74
CA GLU A 176 14.23 12.69 16.76
C GLU A 176 13.42 11.94 15.70
N TYR A 177 13.93 11.85 14.45
CA TYR A 177 13.25 11.10 13.40
C TYR A 177 13.15 9.60 13.70
N GLU A 178 14.16 9.03 14.35
CA GLU A 178 14.12 7.63 14.79
C GLU A 178 13.01 7.42 15.84
N GLN A 179 12.95 8.25 16.87
CA GLN A 179 11.88 8.18 17.89
C GLN A 179 10.49 8.40 17.29
N MET A 180 10.35 9.36 16.38
CA MET A 180 9.08 9.60 15.67
C MET A 180 8.66 8.41 14.81
N ALA A 181 9.62 7.73 14.18
CA ALA A 181 9.37 6.55 13.38
C ALA A 181 8.93 5.38 14.26
N ASP A 182 9.57 5.15 15.39
CA ASP A 182 9.19 4.07 16.32
C ASP A 182 7.75 4.25 16.81
N PHE A 183 7.40 5.46 17.26
CA PHE A 183 6.04 5.79 17.68
C PHE A 183 5.02 5.68 16.54
N ALA A 184 5.39 6.06 15.32
CA ALA A 184 4.52 5.92 14.15
C ALA A 184 4.33 4.44 13.77
N PHE A 185 5.38 3.62 13.92
CA PHE A 185 5.33 2.19 13.63
C PHE A 185 4.39 1.46 14.59
N GLU A 186 4.45 1.77 15.89
CA GLU A 186 3.53 1.23 16.91
C GLU A 186 2.06 1.56 16.59
N LYS A 187 1.81 2.76 16.07
CA LYS A 187 0.48 3.21 15.62
C LYS A 187 0.08 2.69 14.24
N GLN A 188 0.94 1.93 13.57
CA GLN A 188 0.78 1.47 12.19
C GLN A 188 0.62 2.62 11.17
N ASP A 189 1.13 3.82 11.50
CA ASP A 189 1.22 4.94 10.56
C ASP A 189 2.49 4.80 9.71
N PHE A 190 2.46 3.83 8.80
CA PHE A 190 3.59 3.51 7.93
C PHE A 190 3.96 4.66 6.99
N ARG A 191 3.02 5.57 6.68
CA ARG A 191 3.32 6.78 5.86
C ARG A 191 4.25 7.71 6.61
N LYS A 192 3.98 7.94 7.90
CA LYS A 192 4.85 8.76 8.74
C LYS A 192 6.21 8.10 8.99
N VAL A 193 6.27 6.77 9.12
CA VAL A 193 7.55 6.05 9.19
C VAL A 193 8.39 6.29 7.93
N VAL A 194 7.81 6.13 6.74
CA VAL A 194 8.51 6.39 5.46
C VAL A 194 9.01 7.84 5.40
N TYR A 195 8.18 8.82 5.79
CA TYR A 195 8.61 10.22 5.87
C TYR A 195 9.81 10.42 6.81
N CYS A 196 9.77 9.85 8.02
CA CYS A 196 10.86 9.97 8.98
C CYS A 196 12.15 9.31 8.45
N MET A 197 12.04 8.14 7.83
CA MET A 197 13.18 7.46 7.22
C MET A 197 13.77 8.25 6.04
N ASP A 198 12.94 8.88 5.21
CA ASP A 198 13.44 9.76 4.13
C ASP A 198 14.22 10.95 4.68
N ARG A 199 13.74 11.57 5.76
CA ARG A 199 14.46 12.66 6.43
C ARG A 199 15.75 12.18 7.10
N ALA A 200 15.71 11.04 7.79
CA ALA A 200 16.90 10.47 8.43
C ALA A 200 17.97 10.07 7.40
N LEU A 201 17.58 9.51 6.26
CA LEU A 201 18.49 9.10 5.18
C LEU A 201 19.19 10.28 4.48
N ALA A 202 18.70 11.52 4.64
CA ALA A 202 19.41 12.71 4.16
C ALA A 202 20.76 12.89 4.87
N SER A 203 20.86 12.52 6.14
CA SER A 203 22.10 12.55 6.93
C SER A 203 22.76 11.17 7.05
N ALA A 204 21.97 10.10 7.06
CA ALA A 204 22.40 8.71 7.21
C ALA A 204 22.29 7.89 5.92
N SER A 205 22.85 8.40 4.83
CA SER A 205 22.71 7.83 3.48
C SER A 205 23.17 6.37 3.34
N ALA A 206 24.06 5.90 4.21
CA ALA A 206 24.59 4.54 4.22
C ALA A 206 23.92 3.61 5.24
N CYS A 207 22.93 4.08 6.01
CA CYS A 207 22.24 3.27 7.00
C CYS A 207 21.32 2.24 6.34
N HIS A 208 21.74 0.96 6.30
CA HIS A 208 20.91 -0.12 5.78
C HIS A 208 19.64 -0.32 6.61
N ARG A 209 19.72 -0.18 7.94
CA ARG A 209 18.57 -0.33 8.85
C ARG A 209 17.42 0.60 8.48
N PHE A 210 17.70 1.87 8.21
CA PHE A 210 16.66 2.84 7.80
C PHE A 210 16.11 2.55 6.40
N LYS A 211 16.97 2.12 5.45
CA LYS A 211 16.52 1.71 4.11
C LYS A 211 15.58 0.50 4.19
N ILE A 212 15.93 -0.49 5.00
CA ILE A 212 15.13 -1.70 5.22
C ILE A 212 13.80 -1.35 5.88
N LEU A 213 13.81 -0.58 6.97
CA LEU A 213 12.58 -0.17 7.66
C LEU A 213 11.65 0.61 6.72
N LYS A 214 12.21 1.54 5.93
CA LYS A 214 11.47 2.24 4.87
C LYS A 214 10.86 1.24 3.88
N ALA A 215 11.64 0.28 3.38
CA ALA A 215 11.18 -0.70 2.40
C ALA A 215 10.10 -1.63 2.96
N GLU A 216 10.21 -2.05 4.22
CA GLU A 216 9.19 -2.81 4.93
C GLU A 216 7.87 -2.02 5.01
N CYS A 217 7.91 -0.76 5.43
CA CYS A 217 6.73 0.10 5.49
C CYS A 217 6.13 0.39 4.10
N LEU A 218 6.96 0.52 3.07
CA LEU A 218 6.50 0.65 1.68
C LEU A 218 5.74 -0.62 1.23
N ALA A 219 6.23 -1.80 1.58
CA ALA A 219 5.53 -3.06 1.29
C ALA A 219 4.18 -3.13 2.00
N LEU A 220 4.11 -2.74 3.28
CA LEU A 220 2.86 -2.69 4.06
C LEU A 220 1.85 -1.66 3.52
N LEU A 221 2.33 -0.59 2.88
CA LEU A 221 1.51 0.40 2.19
C LEU A 221 1.07 -0.03 0.77
N GLY A 222 1.49 -1.21 0.30
CA GLY A 222 1.21 -1.69 -1.06
C GLY A 222 2.10 -1.08 -2.15
N ARG A 223 3.15 -0.33 -1.79
CA ARG A 223 4.11 0.29 -2.72
C ARG A 223 5.26 -0.70 -3.04
N TYR A 224 4.89 -1.86 -3.56
CA TYR A 224 5.82 -2.98 -3.78
C TYR A 224 7.02 -2.66 -4.69
N PRO A 225 6.87 -1.93 -5.83
CA PRO A 225 8.01 -1.65 -6.70
C PRO A 225 9.13 -0.87 -6.01
N GLU A 226 8.76 0.11 -5.18
CA GLU A 226 9.71 0.92 -4.43
C GLU A 226 10.41 0.12 -3.33
N ALA A 227 9.63 -0.70 -2.60
CA ALA A 227 10.16 -1.62 -1.59
C ALA A 227 11.15 -2.64 -2.20
N GLN A 228 10.78 -3.24 -3.35
CA GLN A 228 11.61 -4.21 -4.05
C GLN A 228 12.90 -3.59 -4.59
N SER A 229 12.86 -2.34 -5.08
CA SER A 229 14.03 -1.61 -5.53
C SER A 229 15.06 -1.47 -4.41
N VAL A 230 14.61 -0.97 -3.24
CA VAL A 230 15.47 -0.78 -2.07
C VAL A 230 16.05 -2.11 -1.58
N ALA A 231 15.23 -3.16 -1.47
CA ALA A 231 15.70 -4.48 -1.07
C ALA A 231 16.73 -5.06 -2.06
N SER A 232 16.51 -4.89 -3.37
CA SER A 232 17.41 -5.39 -4.41
C SER A 232 18.77 -4.67 -4.41
N ASP A 233 18.77 -3.36 -4.15
CA ASP A 233 20.01 -2.60 -4.04
C ASP A 233 20.86 -3.06 -2.85
N ILE A 234 20.23 -3.36 -1.71
CA ILE A 234 20.93 -3.92 -0.55
C ILE A 234 21.45 -5.32 -0.87
N LEU A 235 20.65 -6.18 -1.49
CA LEU A 235 21.04 -7.55 -1.83
C LEU A 235 22.16 -7.64 -2.89
N ARG A 236 22.32 -6.60 -3.72
CA ARG A 236 23.46 -6.48 -4.65
C ARG A 236 24.77 -6.25 -3.91
N MET A 237 24.71 -5.52 -2.80
CA MET A 237 25.88 -5.22 -1.96
C MET A 237 26.14 -6.35 -0.95
N ASP A 238 25.08 -6.90 -0.36
CA ASP A 238 25.10 -7.97 0.63
C ASP A 238 23.95 -8.96 0.35
N SER A 239 24.28 -10.01 -0.41
CA SER A 239 23.32 -11.07 -0.76
C SER A 239 22.84 -11.90 0.43
N THR A 240 23.50 -11.80 1.58
CA THR A 240 23.18 -12.55 2.80
C THR A 240 22.34 -11.76 3.79
N ASN A 241 21.97 -10.52 3.45
CA ASN A 241 21.18 -9.66 4.32
C ASN A 241 19.77 -10.23 4.57
N ALA A 242 19.55 -10.78 5.77
CA ALA A 242 18.33 -11.48 6.11
C ALA A 242 17.09 -10.56 6.07
N ASP A 243 17.22 -9.32 6.52
CA ASP A 243 16.12 -8.35 6.53
C ASP A 243 15.70 -7.94 5.09
N ALA A 244 16.66 -7.73 4.19
CA ALA A 244 16.37 -7.42 2.80
C ALA A 244 15.71 -8.61 2.07
N LEU A 245 16.15 -9.84 2.36
CA LEU A 245 15.48 -11.06 1.89
C LEU A 245 14.04 -11.14 2.43
N TYR A 246 13.84 -10.81 3.71
CA TYR A 246 12.52 -10.75 4.33
C TYR A 246 11.61 -9.73 3.62
N VAL A 247 12.06 -8.50 3.38
CA VAL A 247 11.28 -7.47 2.66
C VAL A 247 10.92 -7.93 1.25
N ARG A 248 11.85 -8.59 0.54
CA ARG A 248 11.59 -9.16 -0.78
C ARG A 248 10.51 -10.26 -0.74
N GLY A 249 10.57 -11.13 0.26
CA GLY A 249 9.52 -12.11 0.53
C GLY A 249 8.19 -11.46 0.86
N LEU A 250 8.18 -10.39 1.66
CA LEU A 250 7.00 -9.66 2.08
C LEU A 250 6.26 -9.02 0.89
N CYS A 251 7.00 -8.42 -0.04
CA CYS A 251 6.41 -7.87 -1.27
C CYS A 251 5.70 -8.96 -2.07
N LEU A 252 6.38 -10.08 -2.33
CA LEU A 252 5.81 -11.21 -3.08
C LEU A 252 4.61 -11.84 -2.36
N TYR A 253 4.63 -11.87 -1.04
CA TYR A 253 3.56 -12.41 -0.23
C TYR A 253 2.27 -11.59 -0.37
N TYR A 254 2.36 -10.26 -0.30
CA TYR A 254 1.22 -9.37 -0.51
C TYR A 254 0.80 -9.24 -1.98
N GLU A 255 1.68 -9.60 -2.93
CA GLU A 255 1.35 -9.77 -4.34
C GLU A 255 0.68 -11.14 -4.67
N ASP A 256 0.37 -11.96 -3.66
CA ASP A 256 -0.19 -13.33 -3.77
C ASP A 256 0.73 -14.32 -4.52
N CYS A 257 2.03 -14.02 -4.59
CA CYS A 257 3.08 -14.93 -5.08
C CYS A 257 3.65 -15.77 -3.92
N ILE A 258 2.77 -16.49 -3.20
CA ILE A 258 3.08 -17.14 -1.92
C ILE A 258 4.26 -18.11 -2.00
N ASP A 259 4.36 -18.91 -3.07
CA ASP A 259 5.44 -19.90 -3.20
C ASP A 259 6.83 -19.26 -3.27
N LYS A 260 6.96 -18.19 -4.07
CA LYS A 260 8.21 -17.42 -4.16
C LYS A 260 8.49 -16.70 -2.84
N ALA A 261 7.46 -16.15 -2.20
CA ALA A 261 7.60 -15.49 -0.91
C ALA A 261 8.17 -16.43 0.17
N VAL A 262 7.64 -17.66 0.26
CA VAL A 262 8.11 -18.67 1.20
C VAL A 262 9.57 -19.03 0.95
N GLN A 263 10.02 -19.09 -0.30
CA GLN A 263 11.44 -19.33 -0.62
C GLN A 263 12.34 -18.23 -0.03
N PHE A 264 11.98 -16.96 -0.20
CA PHE A 264 12.73 -15.84 0.37
C PHE A 264 12.69 -15.81 1.90
N PHE A 265 11.54 -16.10 2.53
CA PHE A 265 11.49 -16.19 3.99
C PHE A 265 12.35 -17.33 4.55
N VAL A 266 12.35 -18.49 3.88
CA VAL A 266 13.23 -19.60 4.26
C VAL A 266 14.69 -19.23 4.07
N GLN A 267 15.03 -18.51 2.98
CA GLN A 267 16.39 -18.03 2.76
C GLN A 267 16.81 -17.04 3.85
N ALA A 268 15.95 -16.09 4.22
CA ALA A 268 16.19 -15.17 5.34
C ALA A 268 16.44 -15.93 6.64
N LEU A 269 15.64 -16.97 6.94
CA LEU A 269 15.80 -17.82 8.13
C LEU A 269 17.05 -18.71 8.10
N ARG A 270 17.60 -19.02 6.91
CA ARG A 270 18.92 -19.68 6.81
C ARG A 270 20.04 -18.72 7.17
N MET A 271 19.91 -17.44 6.80
CA MET A 271 20.91 -16.42 7.12
C MET A 271 20.81 -15.98 8.59
N ALA A 272 19.59 -15.86 9.13
CA ALA A 272 19.30 -15.50 10.51
C ALA A 272 18.15 -16.36 11.07
N PRO A 273 18.44 -17.50 11.73
CA PRO A 273 17.41 -18.41 12.28
C PRO A 273 16.51 -17.79 13.36
N ASP A 274 17.02 -16.77 14.04
CA ASP A 274 16.35 -15.98 15.08
C ASP A 274 15.48 -14.83 14.51
N HIS A 275 15.46 -14.62 13.20
CA HIS A 275 14.67 -13.56 12.57
C HIS A 275 13.16 -13.76 12.78
N GLU A 276 12.60 -13.06 13.76
CA GLU A 276 11.22 -13.24 14.21
C GLU A 276 10.18 -12.91 13.12
N LYS A 277 10.34 -11.76 12.46
CA LYS A 277 9.41 -11.32 11.41
C LYS A 277 9.36 -12.30 10.24
N ALA A 278 10.52 -12.79 9.76
CA ALA A 278 10.59 -13.79 8.71
C ALA A 278 9.97 -15.12 9.12
N ARG A 279 10.14 -15.54 10.39
CA ARG A 279 9.52 -16.75 10.94
C ARG A 279 8.00 -16.65 10.93
N LEU A 280 7.46 -15.53 11.43
CA LEU A 280 6.02 -15.28 11.48
C LEU A 280 5.43 -15.21 10.07
N ALA A 281 6.04 -14.44 9.17
CA ALA A 281 5.59 -14.32 7.78
C ALA A 281 5.62 -15.66 7.04
N CYS A 282 6.67 -16.47 7.25
CA CYS A 282 6.76 -17.82 6.67
C CYS A 282 5.63 -18.73 7.18
N ARG A 283 5.36 -18.71 8.48
CA ARG A 283 4.27 -19.49 9.10
C ARG A 283 2.92 -19.07 8.54
N ASN A 284 2.64 -17.78 8.50
CA ASN A 284 1.37 -17.24 8.00
C ASN A 284 1.19 -17.56 6.51
N ALA A 285 2.22 -17.35 5.69
CA ALA A 285 2.18 -17.66 4.26
C ALA A 285 1.85 -19.14 3.98
N LYS A 286 2.49 -20.07 4.71
CA LYS A 286 2.22 -21.51 4.59
C LYS A 286 0.83 -21.87 5.09
N ALA A 287 0.41 -21.35 6.24
CA ALA A 287 -0.91 -21.62 6.81
C ALA A 287 -2.04 -21.08 5.92
N LEU A 288 -1.88 -19.88 5.38
CA LEU A 288 -2.84 -19.24 4.48
C LEU A 288 -3.00 -20.03 3.18
N LYS A 289 -1.88 -20.49 2.60
CA LYS A 289 -1.90 -21.38 1.43
C LYS A 289 -2.63 -22.69 1.73
N ALA A 290 -2.26 -23.37 2.81
CA ALA A 290 -2.85 -24.66 3.18
C ALA A 290 -4.37 -24.55 3.41
N LYS A 291 -4.81 -23.59 4.23
CA LYS A 291 -6.25 -23.39 4.51
C LYS A 291 -7.05 -23.00 3.27
N LYS A 292 -6.49 -22.18 2.39
CA LYS A 292 -7.10 -21.85 1.08
C LYS A 292 -7.28 -23.10 0.22
N GLU A 293 -6.27 -23.96 0.15
CA GLU A 293 -6.30 -25.21 -0.63
C GLU A 293 -7.26 -26.25 -0.04
N GLU A 294 -7.27 -26.42 1.29
CA GLU A 294 -8.22 -27.27 2.00
C GLU A 294 -9.66 -26.81 1.77
N GLY A 295 -9.93 -25.51 1.88
CA GLY A 295 -11.24 -24.93 1.60
C GLY A 295 -11.67 -25.16 0.15
N ASN A 296 -10.76 -24.97 -0.80
CA ASN A 296 -11.02 -25.24 -2.21
C ASN A 296 -11.32 -26.73 -2.46
N LYS A 297 -10.61 -27.65 -1.79
CA LYS A 297 -10.84 -29.10 -1.88
C LYS A 297 -12.19 -29.48 -1.28
N ALA A 298 -12.54 -28.95 -0.11
CA ALA A 298 -13.85 -29.16 0.50
C ALA A 298 -14.98 -28.66 -0.39
N PHE A 299 -14.81 -27.48 -1.02
CA PHE A 299 -15.78 -26.93 -1.96
C PHE A 299 -15.98 -27.84 -3.19
N LYS A 300 -14.88 -28.34 -3.77
CA LYS A 300 -14.94 -29.29 -4.90
C LYS A 300 -15.64 -30.60 -4.54
N ASN A 301 -15.52 -31.04 -3.29
CA ASN A 301 -16.19 -32.23 -2.77
C ASN A 301 -17.65 -31.97 -2.36
N ASN A 302 -18.23 -30.81 -2.69
CA ASN A 302 -19.57 -30.36 -2.28
C ASN A 302 -19.79 -30.21 -0.76
N ASN A 303 -18.72 -30.25 0.03
CA ASN A 303 -18.76 -30.01 1.48
C ASN A 303 -18.72 -28.49 1.75
N PHE A 304 -19.80 -27.80 1.40
CA PHE A 304 -19.85 -26.33 1.42
C PHE A 304 -19.72 -25.73 2.82
N GLU A 305 -20.25 -26.37 3.87
CA GLU A 305 -20.13 -25.88 5.25
C GLU A 305 -18.67 -25.93 5.73
N ALA A 306 -17.98 -27.05 5.48
CA ALA A 306 -16.56 -27.18 5.79
C ALA A 306 -15.72 -26.15 5.01
N ALA A 307 -16.01 -25.94 3.71
CA ALA A 307 -15.33 -24.92 2.92
C ALA A 307 -15.54 -23.52 3.50
N TYR A 308 -16.77 -23.17 3.90
CA TYR A 308 -17.10 -21.89 4.49
C TYR A 308 -16.31 -21.62 5.79
N LEU A 309 -16.20 -22.64 6.65
CA LEU A 309 -15.41 -22.55 7.89
C LEU A 309 -13.90 -22.42 7.59
N LEU A 310 -13.37 -23.22 6.67
CA LEU A 310 -11.94 -23.15 6.29
C LEU A 310 -11.55 -21.79 5.71
N TYR A 311 -12.41 -21.16 4.90
CA TYR A 311 -12.17 -19.80 4.44
C TYR A 311 -12.28 -18.75 5.56
N THR A 312 -13.15 -18.99 6.55
CA THR A 312 -13.25 -18.12 7.73
C THR A 312 -11.98 -18.19 8.58
N ASP A 313 -11.47 -19.40 8.82
CA ASP A 313 -10.18 -19.60 9.49
C ASP A 313 -9.05 -18.93 8.71
N ALA A 314 -9.05 -19.05 7.37
CA ALA A 314 -8.02 -18.47 6.52
C ALA A 314 -7.96 -16.94 6.66
N LEU A 315 -9.11 -16.27 6.75
CA LEU A 315 -9.20 -14.82 6.92
C LEU A 315 -8.63 -14.33 8.28
N MET A 316 -8.54 -15.21 9.28
CA MET A 316 -7.97 -14.88 10.59
C MET A 316 -6.44 -14.98 10.63
N ILE A 317 -5.79 -15.63 9.66
CA ILE A 317 -4.34 -15.85 9.66
C ILE A 317 -3.57 -14.55 9.45
N ASP A 318 -4.02 -13.75 8.49
CA ASP A 318 -3.39 -12.46 8.18
C ASP A 318 -4.43 -11.47 7.65
N PRO A 319 -5.04 -10.66 8.54
CA PRO A 319 -6.01 -9.64 8.15
C PRO A 319 -5.44 -8.57 7.21
N ASN A 320 -4.12 -8.36 7.19
CA ASN A 320 -3.47 -7.32 6.39
C ASN A 320 -3.22 -7.74 4.94
N ASN A 321 -3.39 -9.02 4.60
CA ASN A 321 -3.20 -9.49 3.22
C ASN A 321 -4.40 -9.17 2.33
N ILE A 322 -4.49 -7.91 1.88
CA ILE A 322 -5.61 -7.35 1.11
C ILE A 322 -5.96 -8.23 -0.10
N LYS A 323 -5.00 -8.54 -0.97
CA LYS A 323 -5.24 -9.29 -2.22
C LYS A 323 -5.71 -10.72 -1.96
N THR A 324 -5.14 -11.40 -0.98
CA THR A 324 -5.54 -12.78 -0.67
C THR A 324 -6.89 -12.80 0.04
N ASN A 325 -7.13 -11.86 0.95
CA ASN A 325 -8.38 -11.76 1.71
C ASN A 325 -9.56 -11.44 0.78
N ALA A 326 -9.40 -10.59 -0.22
CA ALA A 326 -10.44 -10.36 -1.24
C ALA A 326 -10.86 -11.66 -1.94
N LYS A 327 -9.89 -12.50 -2.32
CA LYS A 327 -10.15 -13.83 -2.92
C LYS A 327 -10.83 -14.78 -1.94
N LEU A 328 -10.39 -14.81 -0.67
CA LEU A 328 -10.98 -15.64 0.37
C LEU A 328 -12.42 -15.25 0.68
N TYR A 329 -12.72 -13.96 0.79
CA TYR A 329 -14.10 -13.47 0.94
C TYR A 329 -14.98 -13.91 -0.23
N CYS A 330 -14.52 -13.77 -1.48
CA CYS A 330 -15.30 -14.23 -2.64
C CYS A 330 -15.49 -15.76 -2.66
N ASN A 331 -14.48 -16.53 -2.25
CA ASN A 331 -14.62 -17.98 -2.10
C ASN A 331 -15.60 -18.36 -0.99
N ARG A 332 -15.58 -17.64 0.14
CA ARG A 332 -16.51 -17.82 1.25
C ARG A 332 -17.94 -17.43 0.86
N ALA A 333 -18.12 -16.31 0.16
CA ALA A 333 -19.39 -15.93 -0.45
C ALA A 333 -19.90 -17.02 -1.40
N THR A 334 -18.98 -17.67 -2.12
CA THR A 334 -19.32 -18.73 -3.06
C THR A 334 -19.90 -19.95 -2.34
N ALA A 335 -19.25 -20.39 -1.25
CA ALA A 335 -19.77 -21.44 -0.38
C ALA A 335 -21.07 -21.02 0.31
N GLY A 336 -21.15 -19.78 0.82
CA GLY A 336 -22.34 -19.23 1.48
C GLY A 336 -23.58 -19.21 0.60
N ALA A 337 -23.45 -18.81 -0.66
CA ALA A 337 -24.54 -18.86 -1.64
C ALA A 337 -25.06 -20.29 -1.87
N LYS A 338 -24.16 -21.29 -1.94
CA LYS A 338 -24.54 -22.72 -2.05
C LYS A 338 -25.27 -23.24 -0.81
N LEU A 339 -24.99 -22.65 0.35
CA LEU A 339 -25.65 -22.93 1.63
C LEU A 339 -26.95 -22.12 1.83
N LYS A 340 -27.43 -21.40 0.81
CA LYS A 340 -28.57 -20.47 0.88
C LYS A 340 -28.39 -19.34 1.90
N LYS A 341 -27.16 -19.06 2.33
CA LYS A 341 -26.78 -17.93 3.19
C LYS A 341 -26.53 -16.67 2.32
N VAL A 342 -27.50 -16.29 1.47
CA VAL A 342 -27.30 -15.29 0.39
C VAL A 342 -26.94 -13.90 0.92
N ASN A 343 -27.59 -13.43 1.99
CA ASN A 343 -27.28 -12.13 2.59
C ASN A 343 -25.83 -12.04 3.10
N LYS A 344 -25.32 -13.12 3.73
CA LYS A 344 -23.92 -13.19 4.16
C LYS A 344 -22.97 -13.25 2.97
N ALA A 345 -23.37 -13.89 1.87
CA ALA A 345 -22.58 -13.91 0.64
C ALA A 345 -22.47 -12.50 0.01
N ILE A 346 -23.53 -11.70 0.06
CA ILE A 346 -23.51 -10.29 -0.38
C ILE A 346 -22.55 -9.45 0.47
N GLU A 347 -22.58 -9.64 1.80
CA GLU A 347 -21.68 -8.98 2.73
C GLU A 347 -20.21 -9.35 2.45
N ASP A 348 -19.92 -10.65 2.28
CA ASP A 348 -18.59 -11.13 1.93
C ASP A 348 -18.09 -10.56 0.60
N CYS A 349 -18.92 -10.55 -0.44
CA CYS A 349 -18.53 -9.92 -1.71
C CYS A 349 -18.29 -8.42 -1.55
N SER A 350 -19.07 -7.74 -0.73
CA SER A 350 -18.88 -6.32 -0.43
C SER A 350 -17.58 -6.07 0.33
N ASN A 351 -17.21 -6.94 1.25
CA ASN A 351 -15.91 -6.89 1.94
C ASN A 351 -14.74 -7.18 0.98
N ALA A 352 -14.91 -8.12 0.04
CA ALA A 352 -13.92 -8.36 -1.01
C ALA A 352 -13.69 -7.11 -1.88
N ILE A 353 -14.76 -6.44 -2.30
CA ILE A 353 -14.72 -5.22 -3.11
C ILE A 353 -14.11 -4.04 -2.34
N LYS A 354 -14.40 -3.91 -1.04
CA LYS A 354 -13.78 -2.88 -0.19
C LYS A 354 -12.26 -3.05 -0.09
N LEU A 355 -11.77 -4.28 -0.15
CA LEU A 355 -10.35 -4.60 -0.12
C LEU A 355 -9.69 -4.44 -1.50
N ASP A 356 -10.35 -4.95 -2.54
CA ASP A 356 -9.86 -4.90 -3.92
C ASP A 356 -11.03 -4.59 -4.86
N ASP A 357 -11.14 -3.31 -5.25
CA ASP A 357 -12.17 -2.81 -6.16
C ASP A 357 -11.94 -3.25 -7.61
N THR A 358 -10.75 -3.77 -7.92
CA THR A 358 -10.42 -4.36 -9.22
C THR A 358 -10.83 -5.83 -9.30
N TYR A 359 -11.29 -6.43 -8.21
CA TYR A 359 -11.63 -7.84 -8.16
C TYR A 359 -13.03 -8.14 -8.73
N ILE A 360 -13.10 -8.19 -10.06
CA ILE A 360 -14.32 -8.37 -10.87
C ILE A 360 -15.15 -9.60 -10.45
N LYS A 361 -14.50 -10.70 -10.03
CA LYS A 361 -15.20 -11.92 -9.58
C LYS A 361 -16.13 -11.66 -8.39
N ALA A 362 -15.77 -10.74 -7.50
CA ALA A 362 -16.62 -10.37 -6.36
C ALA A 362 -17.88 -9.61 -6.83
N TYR A 363 -17.75 -8.70 -7.80
CA TYR A 363 -18.90 -8.02 -8.41
C TYR A 363 -19.84 -8.99 -9.11
N LEU A 364 -19.31 -9.88 -9.95
CA LEU A 364 -20.11 -10.93 -10.61
C LEU A 364 -20.85 -11.79 -9.57
N ARG A 365 -20.18 -12.17 -8.48
CA ARG A 365 -20.79 -12.99 -7.43
C ARG A 365 -21.88 -12.24 -6.68
N ARG A 366 -21.64 -10.97 -6.34
CA ARG A 366 -22.61 -10.12 -5.64
C ARG A 366 -23.82 -9.82 -6.51
N ALA A 367 -23.62 -9.49 -7.78
CA ALA A 367 -24.68 -9.28 -8.75
C ALA A 367 -25.58 -10.52 -8.89
N GLN A 368 -24.99 -11.72 -8.96
CA GLN A 368 -25.77 -12.96 -8.96
C GLN A 368 -26.57 -13.14 -7.65
N CYS A 369 -25.99 -12.85 -6.49
CA CYS A 369 -26.72 -12.90 -5.23
C CYS A 369 -27.88 -11.88 -5.20
N TYR A 370 -27.68 -10.68 -5.75
CA TYR A 370 -28.74 -9.68 -5.87
C TYR A 370 -29.87 -10.13 -6.78
N MET A 371 -29.56 -10.76 -7.92
CA MET A 371 -30.56 -11.41 -8.78
C MET A 371 -31.35 -12.48 -8.01
N ASP A 372 -30.68 -13.31 -7.20
CA ASP A 372 -31.33 -14.36 -6.41
C ASP A 372 -32.22 -13.79 -5.28
N THR A 373 -31.95 -12.57 -4.82
CA THR A 373 -32.76 -11.84 -3.82
C THR A 373 -33.72 -10.80 -4.41
N GLU A 374 -33.89 -10.79 -5.75
CA GLU A 374 -34.75 -9.85 -6.48
C GLU A 374 -34.39 -8.35 -6.33
N GLN A 375 -33.15 -8.07 -5.92
CA GLN A 375 -32.58 -6.71 -5.84
C GLN A 375 -31.97 -6.33 -7.19
N TYR A 376 -32.84 -6.17 -8.19
CA TYR A 376 -32.43 -6.06 -9.59
C TYR A 376 -31.67 -4.76 -9.90
N GLU A 377 -31.98 -3.65 -9.22
CA GLU A 377 -31.26 -2.37 -9.36
C GLU A 377 -29.78 -2.50 -8.96
N GLU A 378 -29.50 -3.14 -7.83
CA GLU A 378 -28.16 -3.45 -7.34
C GLU A 378 -27.43 -4.37 -8.31
N ALA A 379 -28.10 -5.42 -8.80
CA ALA A 379 -27.52 -6.37 -9.74
C ALA A 379 -27.10 -5.70 -11.05
N VAL A 380 -27.94 -4.82 -11.60
CA VAL A 380 -27.62 -4.07 -12.82
C VAL A 380 -26.40 -3.17 -12.61
N ARG A 381 -26.31 -2.47 -11.47
CA ARG A 381 -25.14 -1.62 -11.14
C ARG A 381 -23.83 -2.41 -11.11
N ASP A 382 -23.83 -3.58 -10.46
CA ASP A 382 -22.63 -4.42 -10.41
C ASP A 382 -22.28 -5.01 -11.79
N TYR A 383 -23.25 -5.51 -12.55
CA TYR A 383 -22.97 -6.02 -13.91
C TYR A 383 -22.53 -4.92 -14.88
N GLU A 384 -23.05 -3.71 -14.73
CA GLU A 384 -22.62 -2.57 -15.53
C GLU A 384 -21.16 -2.21 -15.23
N LYS A 385 -20.77 -2.17 -13.95
CA LYS A 385 -19.37 -1.98 -13.56
C LYS A 385 -18.47 -3.06 -14.18
N VAL A 386 -18.89 -4.33 -14.11
CA VAL A 386 -18.15 -5.45 -14.72
C VAL A 386 -18.01 -5.27 -16.23
N TYR A 387 -19.09 -4.94 -16.94
CA TYR A 387 -19.05 -4.75 -18.39
C TYR A 387 -18.22 -3.53 -18.83
N GLN A 388 -18.21 -2.46 -18.03
CA GLN A 388 -17.36 -1.30 -18.27
C GLN A 388 -15.87 -1.63 -18.13
N THR A 389 -15.49 -2.51 -17.20
CA THR A 389 -14.11 -2.96 -17.02
C THR A 389 -13.71 -4.04 -18.03
N GLU A 390 -14.56 -5.05 -18.26
CA GLU A 390 -14.32 -6.17 -19.17
C GLU A 390 -15.48 -6.29 -20.17
N LYS A 391 -15.29 -5.76 -21.38
CA LYS A 391 -16.28 -5.73 -22.46
C LYS A 391 -16.42 -7.08 -23.19
N THR A 392 -16.76 -8.13 -22.46
CA THR A 392 -16.99 -9.47 -23.04
C THR A 392 -18.46 -9.64 -23.45
N SER A 393 -18.70 -10.56 -24.41
CA SER A 393 -20.06 -10.93 -24.82
C SER A 393 -20.87 -11.50 -23.65
N ASP A 394 -20.24 -12.30 -22.80
CA ASP A 394 -20.88 -12.93 -21.64
C ASP A 394 -21.35 -11.89 -20.61
N HIS A 395 -20.51 -10.90 -20.29
CA HIS A 395 -20.88 -9.82 -19.38
C HIS A 395 -22.01 -8.95 -19.95
N LYS A 396 -21.99 -8.69 -21.27
CA LYS A 396 -23.09 -8.01 -21.95
C LYS A 396 -24.39 -8.78 -21.83
N HIS A 397 -24.35 -10.11 -21.98
CA HIS A 397 -25.53 -10.96 -21.83
C HIS A 397 -26.05 -10.95 -20.38
N LEU A 398 -25.17 -11.06 -19.38
CA LEU A 398 -25.54 -10.96 -17.96
C LEU A 398 -26.18 -9.62 -17.62
N LEU A 399 -25.61 -8.52 -18.09
CA LEU A 399 -26.17 -7.18 -17.92
C LEU A 399 -27.56 -7.05 -18.55
N LYS A 400 -27.73 -7.49 -19.81
CA LYS A 400 -29.03 -7.48 -20.48
C LYS A 400 -30.07 -8.32 -19.73
N LYS A 401 -29.67 -9.49 -19.22
CA LYS A 401 -30.55 -10.35 -18.41
C LYS A 401 -31.00 -9.62 -17.14
N ALA A 402 -30.08 -9.00 -16.41
CA ALA A 402 -30.41 -8.24 -15.21
C ALA A 402 -31.32 -7.04 -15.50
N GLN A 403 -31.05 -6.30 -16.60
CA GLN A 403 -31.90 -5.19 -17.05
C GLN A 403 -33.32 -5.65 -17.43
N LEU A 404 -33.44 -6.82 -18.06
CA LEU A 404 -34.73 -7.41 -18.39
C LEU A 404 -35.54 -7.75 -17.13
N GLU A 405 -34.92 -8.40 -16.13
CA GLU A 405 -35.60 -8.71 -14.87
C GLU A 405 -35.96 -7.45 -14.08
N LEU A 406 -35.11 -6.41 -14.10
CA LEU A 406 -35.43 -5.10 -13.54
C LEU A 406 -36.63 -4.44 -14.21
N LYS A 407 -36.71 -4.52 -15.55
CA LYS A 407 -37.88 -4.02 -16.30
C LYS A 407 -39.14 -4.80 -15.91
N LYS A 408 -39.05 -6.14 -15.78
CA LYS A 408 -40.17 -6.98 -15.35
C LYS A 408 -40.63 -6.65 -13.92
N SER A 409 -39.72 -6.40 -12.98
CA SER A 409 -40.07 -6.06 -11.60
C SER A 409 -40.74 -4.70 -11.46
N LYS A 410 -40.37 -3.73 -12.30
CA LYS A 410 -40.99 -2.39 -12.37
C LYS A 410 -42.30 -2.36 -13.17
N ARG A 411 -42.60 -3.43 -13.90
CA ARG A 411 -43.77 -3.49 -14.76
C ARG A 411 -45.05 -3.47 -13.92
N LYS A 412 -46.02 -2.68 -14.35
CA LYS A 412 -47.37 -2.67 -13.77
C LYS A 412 -47.99 -4.07 -13.92
N ASP A 413 -48.52 -4.61 -12.83
CA ASP A 413 -49.28 -5.85 -12.84
C ASP A 413 -50.72 -5.59 -13.33
N TYR A 414 -50.95 -5.77 -14.63
CA TYR A 414 -52.25 -5.50 -15.26
C TYR A 414 -53.36 -6.42 -14.73
N TYR A 415 -53.02 -7.63 -14.27
CA TYR A 415 -53.98 -8.52 -13.64
C TYR A 415 -54.48 -7.94 -12.32
N LYS A 416 -53.58 -7.36 -11.53
CA LYS A 416 -53.93 -6.64 -10.29
C LYS A 416 -54.72 -5.34 -10.56
N VAL A 417 -54.40 -4.62 -11.64
CA VAL A 417 -55.13 -3.42 -12.08
C VAL A 417 -56.57 -3.74 -12.49
N LEU A 418 -56.85 -4.92 -13.05
CA LEU A 418 -58.23 -5.37 -13.33
C LEU A 418 -58.86 -6.13 -12.15
N GLY A 419 -58.05 -6.65 -11.22
CA GLY A 419 -58.51 -7.44 -10.08
C GLY A 419 -58.86 -8.89 -10.44
N VAL A 420 -58.16 -9.45 -11.42
CA VAL A 420 -58.35 -10.83 -11.91
C VAL A 420 -57.09 -11.66 -11.65
N GLY A 421 -57.22 -12.98 -11.57
CA GLY A 421 -56.08 -13.89 -11.48
C GLY A 421 -55.33 -14.02 -12.82
N LYS A 422 -54.07 -14.46 -12.79
CA LYS A 422 -53.28 -14.70 -14.02
C LYS A 422 -53.92 -15.73 -14.98
N ASN A 423 -54.68 -16.67 -14.41
CA ASN A 423 -55.39 -17.71 -15.17
C ASN A 423 -56.81 -17.28 -15.61
N ALA A 424 -57.16 -16.00 -15.48
CA ALA A 424 -58.50 -15.52 -15.82
C ALA A 424 -58.81 -15.72 -17.32
N THR A 425 -60.05 -16.13 -17.59
CA THR A 425 -60.57 -16.30 -18.95
C THR A 425 -60.83 -14.95 -19.60
N GLU A 426 -60.92 -14.92 -20.93
CA GLU A 426 -61.15 -13.67 -21.67
C GLU A 426 -62.46 -12.96 -21.24
N ASP A 427 -63.50 -13.74 -20.93
CA ASP A 427 -64.78 -13.21 -20.46
C ASP A 427 -64.70 -12.61 -19.05
N GLU A 428 -63.90 -13.21 -18.16
CA GLU A 428 -63.62 -12.67 -16.82
C GLU A 428 -62.87 -11.34 -16.89
N ILE A 429 -61.89 -11.25 -17.81
CA ILE A 429 -61.13 -10.02 -18.08
C ILE A 429 -62.07 -8.91 -18.60
N LYS A 430 -62.93 -9.22 -19.58
CA LYS A 430 -63.94 -8.28 -20.11
C LYS A 430 -64.93 -7.82 -19.04
N LYS A 431 -65.39 -8.74 -18.18
CA LYS A 431 -66.32 -8.43 -17.09
C LYS A 431 -65.67 -7.55 -16.02
N ALA A 432 -64.42 -7.84 -15.65
CA ALA A 432 -63.65 -7.05 -14.69
C ALA A 432 -63.36 -5.64 -15.22
N TYR A 433 -62.99 -5.52 -16.50
CA TYR A 433 -62.82 -4.23 -17.17
C TYR A 433 -64.08 -3.37 -17.11
N ARG A 434 -65.24 -3.90 -17.56
CA ARG A 434 -66.52 -3.15 -17.50
C ARG A 434 -66.82 -2.64 -16.09
N LYS A 435 -66.61 -3.47 -15.08
CA LYS A 435 -66.84 -3.10 -13.67
C LYS A 435 -65.89 -1.98 -13.21
N ARG A 436 -64.59 -2.08 -13.50
CA ARG A 436 -63.57 -1.10 -13.09
C ARG A 436 -63.67 0.20 -13.87
N ALA A 437 -63.91 0.14 -15.19
CA ALA A 437 -64.12 1.30 -16.04
C ALA A 437 -65.33 2.12 -15.57
N LEU A 438 -66.44 1.47 -15.21
CA LEU A 438 -67.62 2.15 -14.64
C LEU A 438 -67.33 2.76 -13.26
N MET A 439 -66.42 2.20 -12.46
CA MET A 439 -66.09 2.75 -11.14
C MET A 439 -65.20 4.00 -11.23
N HIS A 440 -64.25 4.00 -12.15
CA HIS A 440 -63.27 5.09 -12.31
C HIS A 440 -63.67 6.11 -13.40
N HIS A 441 -64.88 6.00 -13.97
CA HIS A 441 -65.30 6.88 -15.05
C HIS A 441 -65.30 8.37 -14.64
N PRO A 442 -64.75 9.29 -15.46
CA PRO A 442 -64.67 10.72 -15.13
C PRO A 442 -66.01 11.33 -14.69
N ASP A 443 -67.11 10.97 -15.36
CA ASP A 443 -68.43 11.53 -15.05
C ASP A 443 -68.91 11.22 -13.62
N ARG A 444 -68.52 10.08 -13.04
CA ARG A 444 -68.91 9.72 -11.67
C ARG A 444 -68.20 10.52 -10.59
N HIS A 445 -67.06 11.11 -10.96
CA HIS A 445 -66.20 11.87 -10.05
C HIS A 445 -66.15 13.36 -10.41
N SER A 446 -67.01 13.81 -11.32
CA SER A 446 -67.14 15.21 -11.77
C SER A 446 -67.42 16.22 -10.64
N ALA A 447 -67.97 15.75 -9.51
CA ALA A 447 -68.21 16.56 -8.31
C ALA A 447 -67.12 16.44 -7.22
N ALA A 448 -66.09 15.61 -7.43
CA ALA A 448 -64.98 15.43 -6.48
C ALA A 448 -63.95 16.58 -6.55
N THR A 449 -63.01 16.63 -5.61
CA THR A 449 -61.92 17.62 -5.67
C THR A 449 -61.02 17.40 -6.88
N PRO A 450 -60.33 18.45 -7.38
CA PRO A 450 -59.45 18.34 -8.55
C PRO A 450 -58.38 17.27 -8.42
N GLU A 451 -57.86 17.04 -7.20
CA GLU A 451 -56.87 15.99 -6.92
C GLU A 451 -57.47 14.59 -7.12
N VAL A 452 -58.69 14.36 -6.63
CA VAL A 452 -59.38 13.06 -6.73
C VAL A 452 -59.80 12.78 -8.17
N GLN A 453 -60.28 13.78 -8.90
CA GLN A 453 -60.60 13.65 -10.33
C GLN A 453 -59.39 13.17 -11.12
N LYS A 454 -58.23 13.82 -10.90
CA LYS A 454 -56.98 13.46 -11.57
C LYS A 454 -56.50 12.04 -11.22
N GLU A 455 -56.69 11.60 -9.98
CA GLU A 455 -56.37 10.23 -9.57
C GLU A 455 -57.30 9.18 -10.21
N GLU A 456 -58.59 9.44 -10.26
CA GLU A 456 -59.59 8.52 -10.83
C GLU A 456 -59.45 8.43 -12.36
N GLU A 457 -59.16 9.54 -13.04
CA GLU A 457 -58.80 9.55 -14.46
C GLU A 457 -57.53 8.74 -14.74
N LYS A 458 -56.52 8.83 -13.86
CA LYS A 458 -55.30 8.02 -13.98
C LYS A 458 -55.62 6.54 -13.85
N LYS A 459 -56.46 6.15 -12.87
CA LYS A 459 -56.90 4.75 -12.70
C LYS A 459 -57.73 4.26 -13.89
N PHE A 460 -58.58 5.11 -14.46
CA PHE A 460 -59.35 4.78 -15.66
C PHE A 460 -58.45 4.48 -16.86
N LYS A 461 -57.43 5.32 -17.09
CA LYS A 461 -56.40 5.09 -18.13
C LYS A 461 -55.66 3.77 -17.89
N GLU A 462 -55.22 3.51 -16.67
CA GLU A 462 -54.52 2.27 -16.32
C GLU A 462 -55.39 1.01 -16.52
N VAL A 463 -56.69 1.08 -16.23
CA VAL A 463 -57.66 0.01 -16.49
C VAL A 463 -57.85 -0.23 -17.99
N GLY A 464 -57.88 0.83 -18.80
CA GLY A 464 -57.93 0.75 -20.27
C GLY A 464 -56.67 0.13 -20.89
N GLU A 465 -55.49 0.55 -20.43
CA GLU A 465 -54.21 -0.04 -20.81
C GLU A 465 -54.17 -1.53 -20.47
N ALA A 466 -54.54 -1.89 -19.24
CA ALA A 466 -54.57 -3.28 -18.77
C ALA A 466 -55.47 -4.16 -19.64
N PHE A 467 -56.66 -3.68 -20.01
CA PHE A 467 -57.58 -4.42 -20.86
C PHE A 467 -57.04 -4.59 -22.29
N THR A 468 -56.43 -3.56 -22.86
CA THR A 468 -55.85 -3.61 -24.23
C THR A 468 -54.75 -4.67 -24.34
N ILE A 469 -53.95 -4.84 -23.30
CA ILE A 469 -52.87 -5.83 -23.27
C ILE A 469 -53.39 -7.24 -22.96
N LEU A 470 -54.33 -7.38 -22.01
CA LEU A 470 -54.80 -8.69 -21.54
C LEU A 470 -55.92 -9.31 -22.38
N SER A 471 -56.64 -8.52 -23.18
CA SER A 471 -57.73 -9.00 -24.04
C SER A 471 -57.23 -9.65 -25.34
N ASP A 472 -56.09 -9.21 -25.88
CA ASP A 472 -55.47 -9.80 -27.07
C ASP A 472 -54.56 -10.99 -26.67
N PRO A 473 -54.83 -12.23 -27.13
CA PRO A 473 -54.02 -13.39 -26.80
C PRO A 473 -52.53 -13.25 -27.12
N LYS A 474 -52.17 -12.56 -28.22
CA LYS A 474 -50.77 -12.35 -28.60
C LYS A 474 -50.07 -11.37 -27.67
N LYS A 475 -50.73 -10.25 -27.34
CA LYS A 475 -50.21 -9.26 -26.39
C LYS A 475 -50.15 -9.81 -24.97
N LYS A 476 -51.13 -10.62 -24.57
CA LYS A 476 -51.14 -11.34 -23.29
C LYS A 476 -49.95 -12.30 -23.17
N ILE A 477 -49.70 -13.13 -24.19
CA ILE A 477 -48.53 -14.04 -24.19
C ILE A 477 -47.21 -13.26 -24.16
N ARG A 478 -47.08 -12.18 -24.96
CA ARG A 478 -45.89 -11.30 -24.91
C ARG A 478 -45.73 -10.65 -23.53
N TYR A 479 -46.83 -10.21 -22.92
CA TYR A 479 -46.86 -9.66 -21.57
C TYR A 479 -46.41 -10.71 -20.54
N ASP A 480 -47.00 -11.90 -20.55
CA ASP A 480 -46.70 -12.99 -19.63
C ASP A 480 -45.26 -13.51 -19.78
N ASN A 481 -44.73 -13.52 -21.01
CA ASN A 481 -43.33 -13.87 -21.30
C ASN A 481 -42.33 -12.73 -20.98
N GLY A 482 -42.82 -11.55 -20.61
CA GLY A 482 -41.99 -10.40 -20.25
C GLY A 482 -41.30 -9.72 -21.44
N HIS A 483 -41.84 -9.86 -22.65
CA HIS A 483 -41.40 -9.09 -23.81
C HIS A 483 -41.81 -7.62 -23.69
N ASP A 484 -40.97 -6.74 -24.26
CA ASP A 484 -41.22 -5.30 -24.36
C ASP A 484 -42.48 -5.08 -25.24
N LEU A 485 -43.45 -4.33 -24.71
CA LEU A 485 -44.68 -4.01 -25.45
C LEU A 485 -44.57 -2.66 -26.18
N GLU A 486 -43.48 -1.92 -25.96
CA GLU A 486 -43.24 -0.59 -26.53
C GLU A 486 -42.33 -0.60 -27.77
N ASP A 487 -41.74 -1.75 -28.15
CA ASP A 487 -40.74 -1.84 -29.22
C ASP A 487 -41.34 -2.21 -30.61
N ASP A 488 -42.67 -2.25 -30.74
CA ASP A 488 -43.32 -2.25 -32.07
C ASP A 488 -43.59 -0.79 -32.47
N GLY A 489 -42.63 -0.20 -33.17
CA GLY A 489 -42.82 1.04 -33.91
C GLY A 489 -43.96 0.88 -34.91
N GLY A 490 -45.09 1.50 -34.59
CA GLY A 490 -46.28 1.50 -35.44
C GLY A 490 -47.29 2.52 -34.94
N PHE A 491 -47.25 3.69 -35.58
CA PHE A 491 -48.28 4.72 -35.52
C PHE A 491 -49.68 4.09 -35.71
N ASP A 492 -50.52 4.09 -34.66
CA ASP A 492 -51.97 4.00 -34.87
C ASP A 492 -52.74 4.66 -33.72
N GLY A 493 -53.39 5.78 -34.05
CA GLY A 493 -54.32 6.51 -33.19
C GLY A 493 -55.65 5.78 -33.04
N GLY A 494 -55.63 4.57 -32.48
CA GLY A 494 -56.80 3.71 -32.33
C GLY A 494 -57.43 3.66 -30.93
N GLY A 495 -56.83 4.34 -29.94
CA GLY A 495 -57.28 4.30 -28.54
C GLY A 495 -58.65 4.96 -28.30
N ASP A 496 -58.97 6.03 -29.03
CA ASP A 496 -60.21 6.79 -28.84
C ASP A 496 -61.41 6.15 -29.56
N ALA A 497 -61.20 5.37 -30.62
CA ALA A 497 -62.28 4.78 -31.41
C ALA A 497 -62.94 3.57 -30.72
N PHE A 498 -62.17 2.76 -29.99
CA PHE A 498 -62.70 1.56 -29.33
C PHE A 498 -63.45 1.86 -28.02
N ILE A 499 -63.07 2.93 -27.32
CA ILE A 499 -63.74 3.41 -26.11
C ILE A 499 -65.14 3.95 -26.47
N TYR A 500 -65.28 4.65 -27.60
CA TYR A 500 -66.57 5.15 -28.07
C TYR A 500 -67.53 4.03 -28.51
N PHE A 501 -67.03 2.99 -29.19
CA PHE A 501 -67.88 1.92 -29.73
C PHE A 501 -68.49 1.03 -28.62
N PHE A 502 -67.76 0.81 -27.52
CA PHE A 502 -68.28 0.01 -26.40
C PHE A 502 -69.22 0.80 -25.47
N TYR A 503 -69.11 2.13 -25.45
CA TYR A 503 -70.00 3.02 -24.71
C TYR A 503 -71.44 2.97 -25.24
N GLN A 504 -71.60 2.73 -26.54
CA GLN A 504 -72.91 2.68 -27.19
C GLN A 504 -73.65 1.36 -26.89
N ASP A 505 -72.94 0.25 -26.71
CA ASP A 505 -73.54 -1.07 -26.46
C ASP A 505 -73.89 -1.33 -24.98
N CYS A 506 -73.16 -0.75 -24.00
CA CYS A 506 -73.43 -0.99 -22.57
C CYS A 506 -74.51 -0.09 -21.97
N PHE A 507 -74.75 1.11 -22.51
CA PHE A 507 -75.70 2.08 -21.94
C PHE A 507 -77.06 2.14 -22.65
N ALA A 508 -77.26 1.37 -23.73
CA ALA A 508 -78.51 1.33 -24.48
C ALA A 508 -79.68 0.64 -23.74
N SER A 509 -79.48 0.06 -22.55
CA SER A 509 -80.50 -0.77 -21.89
C SER A 509 -81.27 -0.13 -20.72
N ARG A 510 -81.13 1.17 -20.43
CA ARG A 510 -82.02 1.84 -19.46
C ARG A 510 -82.34 3.31 -19.80
N GLY A 511 -83.56 3.52 -20.29
CA GLY A 511 -84.39 4.67 -19.91
C GLY A 511 -84.29 5.91 -20.81
N ARG A 512 -85.36 6.13 -21.60
CA ARG A 512 -85.69 7.38 -22.28
C ARG A 512 -85.58 8.59 -21.34
N HIS A 513 -84.72 9.55 -21.66
CA HIS A 513 -85.05 10.97 -21.57
C HIS A 513 -84.42 11.71 -22.75
N ARG A 514 -85.30 12.41 -23.48
CA ARG A 514 -85.03 13.20 -24.68
C ARG A 514 -84.38 14.51 -24.24
N PHE A 515 -83.10 14.73 -24.57
CA PHE A 515 -82.50 16.07 -24.55
C PHE A 515 -82.06 16.45 -25.96
N GLN A 516 -82.52 17.62 -26.38
CA GLN A 516 -82.35 18.21 -27.69
C GLN A 516 -80.87 18.53 -27.96
N PHE A 517 -80.37 18.07 -29.10
CA PHE A 517 -79.19 18.64 -29.75
C PHE A 517 -79.53 20.08 -30.19
N VAL A 518 -78.74 21.05 -29.72
CA VAL A 518 -78.63 22.35 -30.37
C VAL A 518 -77.18 22.48 -30.83
N THR A 519 -77.01 22.39 -32.15
CA THR A 519 -75.84 22.81 -32.91
C THR A 519 -75.78 24.33 -32.96
N THR A 520 -74.62 24.91 -32.63
CA THR A 520 -74.00 26.20 -33.03
C THR A 520 -73.00 26.54 -31.90
N VAL A 521 -71.75 26.97 -32.09
CA VAL A 521 -71.19 28.01 -32.96
C VAL A 521 -69.69 27.71 -33.18
N THR A 522 -69.27 27.74 -34.44
CA THR A 522 -67.88 27.96 -34.90
C THR A 522 -67.52 29.45 -34.85
N GLU A 523 -66.23 29.73 -34.69
CA GLU A 523 -65.50 30.99 -34.98
C GLU A 523 -65.34 32.06 -33.89
N MET A 524 -64.24 32.82 -34.08
CA MET A 524 -63.66 33.97 -33.35
C MET A 524 -62.65 33.57 -32.25
N PHE A 525 -61.34 33.84 -32.34
CA PHE A 525 -60.65 34.98 -32.93
C PHE A 525 -59.24 34.62 -33.45
N TYR A 526 -58.92 35.10 -34.65
CA TYR A 526 -57.57 35.39 -35.13
C TYR A 526 -57.56 36.83 -35.67
N GLU A 527 -56.37 37.44 -35.62
CA GLU A 527 -55.99 38.78 -36.12
C GLU A 527 -56.20 39.99 -35.20
N ALA A 528 -55.09 40.49 -34.64
CA ALA A 528 -54.43 41.67 -35.20
C ALA A 528 -53.02 41.83 -34.58
N SER A 529 -52.02 41.98 -35.44
CA SER A 529 -51.02 43.07 -35.42
C SER A 529 -49.77 42.68 -36.21
N PHE A 530 -49.78 43.01 -37.50
CA PHE A 530 -48.57 43.31 -38.26
C PHE A 530 -48.30 44.82 -38.14
N CYS A 531 -47.12 45.22 -37.69
CA CYS A 531 -46.54 46.50 -38.06
C CYS A 531 -45.04 46.32 -38.33
N LYS A 532 -44.61 46.92 -39.46
CA LYS A 532 -43.32 46.80 -40.15
C LYS A 532 -42.17 47.53 -39.43
N ILE A 533 -40.98 47.34 -40.04
CA ILE A 533 -39.70 48.09 -39.92
C ILE A 533 -38.74 47.36 -38.97
N GLY A 534 -37.50 47.00 -39.30
CA GLY A 534 -36.64 47.18 -40.46
C GLY A 534 -35.25 46.64 -40.10
N GLU A 535 -34.51 46.17 -41.11
CA GLU A 535 -33.04 46.07 -41.22
C GLU A 535 -32.15 45.93 -39.96
N CYS A 536 -31.41 44.81 -39.88
CA CYS A 536 -29.93 44.77 -39.95
C CYS A 536 -29.43 43.39 -39.48
N GLY A 537 -28.56 42.78 -40.28
CA GLY A 537 -27.90 41.53 -39.93
C GLY A 537 -26.82 41.73 -38.86
N PHE A 538 -26.30 40.62 -38.32
CA PHE A 538 -24.87 40.36 -38.20
C PHE A 538 -24.64 38.90 -37.81
N TYR A 539 -23.70 38.28 -38.53
CA TYR A 539 -22.93 37.09 -38.15
C TYR A 539 -22.41 37.17 -36.70
N TRP A 540 -22.20 36.03 -36.04
CA TRP A 540 -20.85 35.49 -35.76
C TRP A 540 -20.91 34.17 -34.98
N ASP A 541 -20.10 33.22 -35.46
CA ASP A 541 -19.66 32.01 -34.78
C ASP A 541 -19.04 32.27 -33.40
N LYS A 542 -19.21 31.30 -32.49
CA LYS A 542 -18.11 30.67 -31.76
C LYS A 542 -18.50 29.30 -31.21
#